data_AF-A0A2T1DZY9-F1
#
_entry.id   AF-A0A2T1DZY9-F1
#
_cell.length_a   1.000
_cell.length_b   1.000
_cell.length_c   1.000
_cell.angle_alpha   90.00
_cell.angle_beta   90.00
_cell.angle_gamma   90.00
#
_symmetry.space_group_name_H-M   'P 1'
#
loop_
_entity.id
_entity.type
_entity.pdbx_description
1 polymer ?
#
loop_
_entity_poly.entity_id
_entity_poly.type
_entity_poly.pdbx_seq_one_letter_code
_entity_poly.pdbx_strand_id
1 'polypeptide(L)'
;MLLTISTTRVPATDLGYLLHKHPDRLQCFPMTFGQASVFYPEANAERCTAALLLDVDPVALVRGKSKSGDRPLEQYVNDRPYVASSFLSVALAQVFRTALSGRCKDRPQLAETPIPLTVNLSVLPCRGGEKFLREMFEPLGYQVTAKPLILDAQFPEWGASPYFAVELQNTIRLADLLSHLYVLIPVLDDDKHYWVGDDEIEKLLHHGEGWLNAHPAREQIADRYLKRQRRLTRLAVAQLAEADNTDLEKLEVSHQQEEEVLEQRISLNEQRLEAVVEVLKACGAQRVVD
;
A
#
# COMPACT_ATOMS: atom_id res chain seq x y z
N MET A 1 2.76 4.69 12.09
CA MET A 1 1.57 3.88 11.69
C MET A 1 1.83 2.39 11.90
N LEU A 2 0.84 1.57 12.35
CA LEU A 2 1.04 0.16 12.73
C LEU A 2 0.07 -0.81 12.02
N LEU A 3 0.61 -1.89 11.47
CA LEU A 3 -0.08 -3.09 11.01
C LEU A 3 0.37 -4.27 11.87
N THR A 4 -0.54 -5.12 12.35
CA THR A 4 -0.17 -6.41 12.94
C THR A 4 -0.87 -7.57 12.24
N ILE A 5 -0.16 -8.67 12.05
CA ILE A 5 -0.68 -9.93 11.50
C ILE A 5 -0.47 -11.01 12.56
N SER A 6 -1.54 -11.64 13.02
CA SER A 6 -1.54 -12.69 14.02
C SER A 6 -2.00 -14.02 13.44
N THR A 7 -1.50 -15.12 13.97
CA THR A 7 -2.05 -16.46 13.72
C THR A 7 -2.06 -17.28 15.01
N THR A 8 -3.01 -18.22 15.08
CA THR A 8 -3.13 -19.23 16.15
C THR A 8 -2.92 -20.66 15.63
N ARG A 9 -2.47 -20.81 14.37
CA ARG A 9 -2.13 -22.11 13.79
C ARG A 9 -0.92 -22.69 14.50
N VAL A 10 -1.01 -23.91 15.03
CA VAL A 10 0.11 -24.52 15.78
C VAL A 10 1.11 -25.21 14.84
N PRO A 11 2.44 -24.98 14.97
CA PRO A 11 3.06 -23.97 15.83
C PRO A 11 2.93 -22.56 15.22
N ALA A 12 2.50 -21.59 16.03
CA ALA A 12 2.21 -20.23 15.53
C ALA A 12 3.47 -19.48 15.11
N THR A 13 4.62 -19.84 15.70
CA THR A 13 5.94 -19.33 15.31
C THR A 13 6.29 -19.58 13.85
N ASP A 14 5.60 -20.50 13.15
CA ASP A 14 5.80 -20.69 11.71
C ASP A 14 5.45 -19.44 10.87
N LEU A 15 4.69 -18.49 11.44
CA LEU A 15 4.49 -17.16 10.84
C LEU A 15 5.80 -16.44 10.52
N GLY A 16 6.85 -16.66 11.32
CA GLY A 16 8.19 -16.09 11.06
C GLY A 16 8.81 -16.60 9.76
N TYR A 17 8.68 -17.90 9.48
CA TYR A 17 9.13 -18.49 8.21
C TYR A 17 8.30 -17.98 7.04
N LEU A 18 6.97 -17.91 7.20
CA LEU A 18 6.09 -17.44 6.13
C LEU A 18 6.36 -15.98 5.74
N LEU A 19 6.64 -15.10 6.71
CA LEU A 19 6.98 -13.69 6.46
C LEU A 19 8.46 -13.47 6.11
N HIS A 20 9.29 -14.51 6.20
CA HIS A 20 10.75 -14.42 6.08
C HIS A 20 11.34 -13.38 7.05
N LYS A 21 10.83 -13.38 8.29
CA LYS A 21 11.26 -12.48 9.37
C LYS A 21 11.38 -13.29 10.66
N HIS A 22 12.58 -13.30 11.22
CA HIS A 22 12.85 -14.07 12.42
C HIS A 22 12.26 -13.38 13.66
N PRO A 23 11.47 -14.07 14.51
CA PRO A 23 10.81 -13.47 15.67
C PRO A 23 11.75 -12.76 16.64
N ASP A 24 12.92 -13.36 16.90
CA ASP A 24 13.93 -12.79 17.82
C ASP A 24 14.76 -11.63 17.24
N ARG A 25 14.41 -11.12 16.05
CA ARG A 25 15.15 -10.04 15.40
C ARG A 25 14.24 -8.87 15.04
N LEU A 26 14.50 -7.72 15.65
CA LEU A 26 14.05 -6.43 15.11
C LEU A 26 14.78 -6.17 13.80
N GLN A 27 14.03 -5.90 12.73
CA GLN A 27 14.59 -5.57 11.42
C GLN A 27 14.06 -4.21 10.97
N CYS A 28 14.95 -3.35 10.51
CA CYS A 28 14.61 -2.02 10.01
C CYS A 28 14.98 -1.90 8.54
N PHE A 29 14.09 -1.31 7.75
CA PHE A 29 14.21 -1.16 6.30
C PHE A 29 14.10 0.33 5.95
N PRO A 30 15.11 0.94 5.29
CA PRO A 30 14.99 2.30 4.80
C PRO A 30 13.92 2.38 3.71
N MET A 31 13.13 3.45 3.75
CA MET A 31 12.07 3.78 2.79
C MET A 31 12.34 5.19 2.26
N THR A 32 11.86 5.49 1.05
CA THR A 32 12.00 6.85 0.47
C THR A 32 11.28 7.92 1.29
N PHE A 33 10.30 7.51 2.10
CA PHE A 33 9.50 8.35 3.00
C PHE A 33 9.82 8.14 4.49
N GLY A 34 10.89 7.42 4.85
CA GLY A 34 11.28 7.18 6.25
C GLY A 34 11.83 5.78 6.48
N GLN A 35 11.23 5.04 7.42
CA GLN A 35 11.68 3.70 7.81
C GLN A 35 10.50 2.77 8.11
N ALA A 36 10.65 1.50 7.75
CA ALA A 36 9.77 0.42 8.19
C ALA A 36 10.49 -0.52 9.15
N SER A 37 9.84 -0.86 10.25
CA SER A 37 10.40 -1.79 11.25
C SER A 37 9.48 -3.00 11.40
N VAL A 38 10.07 -4.20 11.39
CA VAL A 38 9.39 -5.47 11.69
C VAL A 38 9.90 -6.04 13.00
N PHE A 39 8.96 -6.40 13.86
CA PHE A 39 9.22 -7.08 15.12
C PHE A 39 8.03 -7.94 15.53
N TYR A 40 8.22 -8.80 16.53
CA TYR A 40 7.20 -9.73 16.99
C TYR A 40 6.86 -9.40 18.45
N PRO A 41 5.77 -8.64 18.71
CA PRO A 41 5.33 -8.38 20.09
C PRO A 41 4.93 -9.66 20.84
N GLU A 42 4.56 -10.73 20.13
CA GLU A 42 4.25 -12.03 20.71
C GLU A 42 4.70 -13.15 19.75
N ALA A 43 5.47 -14.11 20.24
CA ALA A 43 5.89 -15.28 19.48
C ALA A 43 6.00 -16.50 20.40
N ASN A 44 4.91 -17.24 20.53
CA ASN A 44 4.85 -18.51 21.25
C ASN A 44 4.19 -19.59 20.37
N ALA A 45 4.09 -20.82 20.89
CA ALA A 45 3.58 -21.96 20.10
C ALA A 45 2.08 -21.83 19.77
N GLU A 46 1.31 -21.13 20.60
CA GLU A 46 -0.15 -20.99 20.51
C GLU A 46 -0.57 -19.76 19.71
N ARG A 47 0.21 -18.67 19.81
CA ARG A 47 -0.04 -17.40 19.13
C ARG A 47 1.27 -16.73 18.73
N CYS A 48 1.28 -16.22 17.51
CA CYS A 48 2.38 -15.43 16.98
C CYS A 48 1.81 -14.20 16.28
N THR A 49 2.35 -13.04 16.61
CA THR A 49 1.95 -11.74 16.08
C THR A 49 3.18 -11.05 15.51
N ALA A 50 3.18 -10.79 14.21
CA ALA A 50 4.15 -9.93 13.55
C ALA A 50 3.60 -8.50 13.49
N ALA A 51 4.45 -7.50 13.73
CA ALA A 51 4.13 -6.10 13.60
C ALA A 51 4.98 -5.45 12.50
N LEU A 52 4.35 -4.66 11.64
CA LEU A 52 4.98 -3.76 10.69
C LEU A 52 4.67 -2.32 11.10
N LEU A 53 5.68 -1.62 11.60
CA LEU A 53 5.61 -0.22 12.03
C LEU A 53 6.26 0.67 10.96
N LEU A 54 5.52 1.65 10.46
CA LEU A 54 6.08 2.71 9.63
C LEU A 54 6.34 3.95 10.46
N ASP A 55 7.58 4.41 10.39
CA ASP A 55 8.06 5.69 10.88
C ASP A 55 8.33 6.58 9.67
N VAL A 56 7.37 7.45 9.37
CA VAL A 56 7.38 8.28 8.18
C VAL A 56 7.94 9.64 8.56
N ASP A 57 8.91 10.15 7.80
CA ASP A 57 9.46 11.48 8.01
C ASP A 57 8.60 12.53 7.26
N PRO A 58 7.75 13.31 7.98
CA PRO A 58 6.88 14.30 7.35
C PRO A 58 7.67 15.43 6.69
N VAL A 59 8.88 15.72 7.16
CA VAL A 59 9.70 16.80 6.63
C VAL A 59 10.39 16.36 5.35
N ALA A 60 10.95 15.15 5.33
CA ALA A 60 11.54 14.57 4.12
C ALA A 60 10.51 14.41 3.00
N LEU A 61 9.25 14.06 3.33
CA LEU A 61 8.17 13.93 2.35
C LEU A 61 7.88 15.20 1.53
N VAL A 62 8.13 16.38 2.11
CA VAL A 62 7.85 17.68 1.49
C VAL A 62 9.11 18.31 0.89
N ARG A 63 10.29 18.00 1.43
CA ARG A 63 11.58 18.54 0.95
C ARG A 63 11.87 18.01 -0.47
N GLY A 64 11.87 18.91 -1.45
CA GLY A 64 12.21 18.62 -2.85
C GLY A 64 11.02 18.61 -3.81
N LYS A 65 9.77 18.64 -3.32
CA LYS A 65 8.58 18.82 -4.17
C LYS A 65 8.33 20.31 -4.43
N SER A 66 8.12 20.68 -5.70
CA SER A 66 7.85 22.07 -6.11
C SER A 66 6.68 22.67 -5.31
N LYS A 67 6.84 23.92 -4.84
CA LYS A 67 5.93 24.69 -3.97
C LYS A 67 4.61 25.12 -4.64
N SER A 68 4.07 24.31 -5.54
CA SER A 68 2.94 24.70 -6.39
C SER A 68 1.66 23.97 -5.95
N GLY A 69 1.06 24.45 -4.86
CA GLY A 69 -0.26 24.02 -4.40
C GLY A 69 -0.95 25.13 -3.61
N ASP A 70 -2.28 25.22 -3.73
CA ASP A 70 -3.14 26.25 -3.11
C ASP A 70 -3.14 26.23 -1.57
N ARG A 71 -2.53 25.21 -0.95
CA ARG A 71 -2.50 24.99 0.51
C ARG A 71 -1.13 24.52 0.99
N PRO A 72 -0.14 25.42 1.11
CA PRO A 72 1.24 25.05 1.48
C PRO A 72 1.36 24.45 2.90
N LEU A 73 0.41 24.71 3.80
CA LEU A 73 0.42 24.16 5.17
C LEU A 73 0.01 22.69 5.23
N GLU A 74 -0.90 22.23 4.35
CA GLU A 74 -1.36 20.83 4.30
C GLU A 74 -0.23 19.87 3.93
N GLN A 75 0.84 20.36 3.29
CA GLN A 75 2.02 19.56 2.99
C GLN A 75 2.78 19.20 4.26
N TYR A 76 2.85 20.09 5.25
CA TYR A 76 3.59 19.89 6.51
C TYR A 76 2.73 19.30 7.62
N VAL A 77 1.42 19.58 7.62
CA VAL A 77 0.47 19.11 8.63
C VAL A 77 -0.60 18.29 7.93
N ASN A 78 -0.39 16.97 7.93
CA ASN A 78 -1.34 16.00 7.41
C ASN A 78 -1.26 14.69 8.21
N ASP A 79 -2.16 13.79 7.87
CA ASP A 79 -2.38 12.52 8.52
C ASP A 79 -1.40 11.42 8.06
N ARG A 80 -0.60 11.67 7.02
CA ARG A 80 0.15 10.65 6.27
C ARG A 80 1.18 9.87 7.07
N PRO A 81 1.86 10.45 8.08
CA PRO A 81 2.72 9.67 8.97
C PRO A 81 1.97 8.70 9.90
N TYR A 82 0.67 8.90 10.07
CA TYR A 82 -0.11 8.29 11.14
C TYR A 82 -1.12 7.25 10.64
N VAL A 83 -1.48 7.29 9.35
CA VAL A 83 -2.56 6.50 8.76
C VAL A 83 -2.07 5.39 7.84
N ALA A 84 -2.80 4.27 7.80
CA ALA A 84 -2.66 3.16 6.85
C ALA A 84 -3.04 3.59 5.43
N SER A 85 -2.14 4.35 4.80
CA SER A 85 -2.25 4.83 3.43
C SER A 85 -1.51 3.91 2.45
N SER A 86 -1.40 4.36 1.20
CA SER A 86 -0.57 3.72 0.18
C SER A 86 0.90 3.48 0.59
N PHE A 87 1.45 4.21 1.57
CA PHE A 87 2.78 3.91 2.13
C PHE A 87 2.86 2.53 2.78
N LEU A 88 1.75 2.05 3.37
CA LEU A 88 1.69 0.69 3.89
C LEU A 88 1.79 -0.34 2.77
N SER A 89 1.11 -0.14 1.64
CA SER A 89 1.23 -1.04 0.48
C SER A 89 2.66 -1.12 -0.04
N VAL A 90 3.35 0.02 -0.16
CA VAL A 90 4.77 0.05 -0.58
C VAL A 90 5.63 -0.72 0.43
N ALA A 91 5.44 -0.49 1.72
CA ALA A 91 6.19 -1.20 2.75
C ALA A 91 5.89 -2.71 2.75
N LEU A 92 4.65 -3.13 2.52
CA LEU A 92 4.29 -4.55 2.38
C LEU A 92 5.06 -5.19 1.21
N ALA A 93 5.07 -4.54 0.04
CA ALA A 93 5.76 -5.04 -1.14
C ALA A 93 7.28 -5.15 -0.94
N GLN A 94 7.90 -4.17 -0.27
CA GLN A 94 9.34 -4.19 -0.02
C GLN A 94 9.74 -5.17 1.10
N VAL A 95 9.02 -5.15 2.23
CA VAL A 95 9.41 -5.89 3.45
C VAL A 95 8.97 -7.35 3.39
N PHE A 96 7.77 -7.62 2.85
CA PHE A 96 7.19 -8.97 2.76
C PHE A 96 7.17 -9.52 1.34
N ARG A 97 8.01 -9.01 0.44
CA ARG A 97 8.12 -9.40 -0.98
C ARG A 97 7.99 -10.91 -1.23
N THR A 98 8.78 -11.71 -0.52
CA THR A 98 8.83 -13.17 -0.72
C THR A 98 7.53 -13.84 -0.26
N ALA A 99 6.97 -13.40 0.86
CA ALA A 99 5.69 -13.89 1.37
C ALA A 99 4.54 -13.53 0.43
N LEU A 100 4.58 -12.32 -0.13
CA LEU A 100 3.59 -11.77 -1.05
C LEU A 100 3.57 -12.54 -2.38
N SER A 101 4.74 -13.04 -2.83
CA SER A 101 4.84 -13.98 -3.97
C SER A 101 4.39 -15.41 -3.65
N GLY A 102 3.92 -15.71 -2.44
CA GLY A 102 3.49 -17.05 -2.04
C GLY A 102 4.61 -18.08 -1.89
N ARG A 103 5.87 -17.65 -1.79
CA ARG A 103 7.03 -18.55 -1.69
C ARG A 103 7.51 -18.66 -0.24
N CYS A 104 7.77 -19.88 0.22
CA CYS A 104 8.47 -20.14 1.48
C CYS A 104 9.37 -21.36 1.33
N LYS A 105 10.70 -21.17 1.35
CA LYS A 105 11.66 -22.26 1.15
C LYS A 105 11.66 -23.25 2.32
N ASP A 106 11.53 -22.74 3.54
CA ASP A 106 11.61 -23.55 4.76
C ASP A 106 10.30 -24.31 5.04
N ARG A 107 9.16 -23.76 4.59
CA ARG A 107 7.81 -24.30 4.80
C ARG A 107 6.94 -24.20 3.53
N PRO A 108 7.29 -24.89 2.43
CA PRO A 108 6.61 -24.71 1.15
C PRO A 108 5.13 -25.13 1.21
N GLN A 109 4.81 -26.28 1.83
CA GLN A 109 3.42 -26.72 1.97
C GLN A 109 2.57 -25.73 2.77
N LEU A 110 3.18 -25.06 3.75
CA LEU A 110 2.47 -24.10 4.58
C LEU A 110 2.13 -22.80 3.82
N ALA A 111 2.97 -22.38 2.88
CA ALA A 111 2.70 -21.19 2.06
C ALA A 111 1.49 -21.38 1.11
N GLU A 112 1.17 -22.63 0.78
CA GLU A 112 0.01 -23.01 -0.03
C GLU A 112 -1.24 -23.29 0.83
N THR A 113 -1.09 -23.41 2.14
CA THR A 113 -2.17 -23.81 3.04
C THR A 113 -2.90 -22.60 3.62
N PRO A 114 -4.24 -22.56 3.58
CA PRO A 114 -5.03 -21.59 4.32
C PRO A 114 -4.83 -21.73 5.84
N ILE A 115 -4.54 -20.62 6.52
CA ILE A 115 -4.31 -20.57 7.97
C ILE A 115 -5.16 -19.47 8.62
N PRO A 116 -5.60 -19.62 9.88
CA PRO A 116 -6.32 -18.58 10.58
C PRO A 116 -5.42 -17.36 10.78
N LEU A 117 -5.84 -16.24 10.21
CA LEU A 117 -5.12 -14.97 10.22
C LEU A 117 -6.02 -13.87 10.78
N THR A 118 -5.45 -13.05 11.65
CA THR A 118 -6.08 -11.84 12.17
C THR A 118 -5.18 -10.65 11.90
N VAL A 119 -5.71 -9.66 11.19
CA VAL A 119 -5.03 -8.41 10.89
C VAL A 119 -5.63 -7.29 11.72
N ASN A 120 -4.78 -6.46 12.32
CA ASN A 120 -5.20 -5.21 12.94
C ASN A 120 -4.52 -4.02 12.27
N LEU A 121 -5.33 -3.03 11.89
CA LEU A 121 -4.93 -1.73 11.37
C LEU A 121 -5.41 -0.68 12.37
N SER A 122 -4.48 0.01 13.03
CA SER A 122 -4.82 0.95 14.10
C SER A 122 -5.59 2.18 13.59
N VAL A 123 -5.22 2.69 12.42
CA VAL A 123 -5.82 3.88 11.82
C VAL A 123 -5.89 3.69 10.31
N LEU A 124 -7.04 3.27 9.79
CA LEU A 124 -7.30 3.11 8.36
C LEU A 124 -8.22 4.25 7.87
N PRO A 125 -7.76 5.11 6.96
CA PRO A 125 -8.62 6.09 6.31
C PRO A 125 -9.63 5.35 5.43
N CYS A 126 -10.91 5.63 5.62
CA CYS A 126 -11.96 5.12 4.76
C CYS A 126 -12.97 6.22 4.46
N ARG A 127 -12.74 6.94 3.36
CA ARG A 127 -13.61 8.03 2.92
C ARG A 127 -15.00 7.55 2.47
N GLY A 128 -15.14 6.26 2.17
CA GLY A 128 -16.43 5.63 1.86
C GLY A 128 -17.23 5.16 3.08
N GLY A 129 -16.68 5.33 4.29
CA GLY A 129 -17.30 4.87 5.53
C GLY A 129 -17.25 3.35 5.73
N GLU A 130 -17.85 2.89 6.83
CA GLU A 130 -17.81 1.47 7.23
C GLU A 130 -18.42 0.54 6.18
N LYS A 131 -19.54 0.94 5.57
CA LYS A 131 -20.22 0.12 4.55
C LYS A 131 -19.30 -0.18 3.37
N PHE A 132 -18.57 0.83 2.89
CA PHE A 132 -17.63 0.65 1.80
C PHE A 132 -16.46 -0.28 2.18
N LEU A 133 -15.96 -0.14 3.41
CA LEU A 133 -14.92 -1.04 3.93
C LEU A 133 -15.38 -2.50 3.92
N ARG A 134 -16.60 -2.76 4.38
CA ARG A 134 -17.23 -4.09 4.34
C ARG A 134 -17.39 -4.61 2.92
N GLU A 135 -17.88 -3.79 2.00
CA GLU A 135 -18.01 -4.13 0.58
C GLU A 135 -16.67 -4.54 -0.09
N MET A 136 -15.52 -4.07 0.42
CA MET A 136 -14.20 -4.45 -0.10
C MET A 136 -13.65 -5.77 0.47
N PHE A 137 -13.97 -6.12 1.71
CA PHE A 137 -13.36 -7.27 2.39
C PHE A 137 -14.32 -8.45 2.61
N GLU A 138 -15.60 -8.21 2.88
CA GLU A 138 -16.55 -9.30 3.14
C GLU A 138 -16.72 -10.27 1.95
N PRO A 139 -16.73 -9.83 0.67
CA PRO A 139 -16.78 -10.75 -0.47
C PRO A 139 -15.57 -11.69 -0.60
N LEU A 140 -14.44 -11.33 0.02
CA LEU A 140 -13.22 -12.15 0.08
C LEU A 140 -13.24 -13.14 1.26
N GLY A 141 -14.35 -13.22 2.01
CA GLY A 141 -14.55 -14.13 3.14
C GLY A 141 -14.04 -13.59 4.47
N TYR A 142 -13.67 -12.31 4.55
CA TYR A 142 -13.24 -11.72 5.83
C TYR A 142 -14.42 -11.46 6.75
N GLN A 143 -14.25 -11.78 8.03
CA GLN A 143 -15.00 -11.15 9.10
C GLN A 143 -14.39 -9.78 9.40
N VAL A 144 -15.19 -8.74 9.26
CA VAL A 144 -14.76 -7.34 9.39
C VAL A 144 -15.33 -6.72 10.66
N THR A 145 -14.43 -6.26 11.53
CA THR A 145 -14.77 -5.38 12.66
C THR A 145 -14.15 -4.01 12.41
N ALA A 146 -14.98 -3.00 12.17
CA ALA A 146 -14.55 -1.62 11.98
C ALA A 146 -15.13 -0.76 13.11
N LYS A 147 -14.24 -0.06 13.83
CA LYS A 147 -14.62 0.88 14.89
C LYS A 147 -14.28 2.30 14.42
N PRO A 148 -15.28 3.19 14.23
CA PRO A 148 -15.00 4.58 13.87
C PRO A 148 -14.22 5.25 15.00
N LEU A 149 -13.20 6.02 14.62
CA LEU A 149 -12.43 6.82 15.57
C LEU A 149 -13.07 8.21 15.69
N ILE A 150 -13.24 8.71 16.91
CA ILE A 150 -13.71 10.08 17.13
C ILE A 150 -12.63 11.08 16.72
N LEU A 151 -13.04 12.26 16.28
CA LEU A 151 -12.11 13.29 15.81
C LEU A 151 -11.31 13.89 16.97
N ASP A 152 -11.99 14.20 18.09
CA ASP A 152 -11.38 14.67 19.31
C ASP A 152 -12.21 14.23 20.53
N ALA A 153 -11.55 13.72 21.57
CA ALA A 153 -12.20 13.34 22.82
C ALA A 153 -12.63 14.54 23.68
N GLN A 154 -11.98 15.69 23.52
CA GLN A 154 -12.30 16.94 24.21
C GLN A 154 -13.47 17.68 23.56
N PHE A 155 -13.72 17.43 22.27
CA PHE A 155 -14.81 18.03 21.49
C PHE A 155 -15.69 16.95 20.81
N PRO A 156 -16.46 16.16 21.58
CA PRO A 156 -17.27 15.07 21.02
C PRO A 156 -18.30 15.53 19.97
N GLU A 157 -18.72 16.80 20.01
CA GLU A 157 -19.64 17.41 19.05
C GLU A 157 -19.08 17.48 17.62
N TRP A 158 -17.77 17.34 17.43
CA TRP A 158 -17.14 17.25 16.11
C TRP A 158 -17.41 15.89 15.43
N GLY A 159 -17.86 14.89 16.19
CA GLY A 159 -18.30 13.61 15.68
C GLY A 159 -17.15 12.67 15.29
N ALA A 160 -17.46 11.76 14.36
CA ALA A 160 -16.52 10.74 13.90
C ALA A 160 -15.51 11.33 12.89
N SER A 161 -14.27 10.89 12.99
CA SER A 161 -13.23 11.09 11.99
C SER A 161 -13.46 10.18 10.77
N PRO A 162 -12.78 10.42 9.63
CA PRO A 162 -12.81 9.49 8.48
C PRO A 162 -11.96 8.22 8.69
N TYR A 163 -11.48 7.98 9.92
CA TYR A 163 -10.58 6.87 10.23
C TYR A 163 -11.28 5.78 11.04
N PHE A 164 -10.85 4.54 10.81
CA PHE A 164 -11.34 3.37 11.51
C PHE A 164 -10.18 2.59 12.12
N ALA A 165 -10.37 2.08 13.34
CA ALA A 165 -9.61 0.95 13.82
C ALA A 165 -10.25 -0.33 13.28
N VAL A 166 -9.49 -1.14 12.56
CA VAL A 166 -10.02 -2.24 11.74
C VAL A 166 -9.34 -3.54 12.13
N GLU A 167 -10.17 -4.55 12.40
CA GLU A 167 -9.75 -5.93 12.54
C GLU A 167 -10.36 -6.76 11.41
N LEU A 168 -9.52 -7.53 10.72
CA LEU A 168 -9.91 -8.44 9.65
C LEU A 168 -9.53 -9.86 10.07
N GLN A 169 -10.48 -10.80 10.04
CA GLN A 169 -10.21 -12.21 10.34
C GLN A 169 -10.60 -13.08 9.15
N ASN A 170 -9.73 -14.02 8.77
CA ASN A 170 -10.02 -14.99 7.71
C ASN A 170 -9.10 -16.22 7.83
N THR A 171 -9.50 -17.34 7.21
CA THR A 171 -8.64 -18.52 7.03
C THR A 171 -8.26 -18.63 5.57
N ILE A 172 -7.11 -18.05 5.20
CA ILE A 172 -6.61 -17.93 3.82
C ILE A 172 -5.10 -18.10 3.79
N ARG A 173 -4.51 -18.20 2.59
CA ARG A 173 -3.05 -18.18 2.46
C ARG A 173 -2.52 -16.81 2.84
N LEU A 174 -1.32 -16.77 3.43
CA LEU A 174 -0.69 -15.51 3.80
C LEU A 174 -0.45 -14.59 2.59
N ALA A 175 -0.11 -15.16 1.43
CA ALA A 175 0.08 -14.41 0.20
C ALA A 175 -1.18 -13.66 -0.22
N ASP A 176 -2.32 -14.37 -0.23
CA ASP A 176 -3.63 -13.79 -0.58
C ASP A 176 -3.99 -12.65 0.40
N LEU A 177 -3.77 -12.85 1.71
CA LEU A 177 -3.95 -11.80 2.72
C LEU A 177 -3.14 -10.55 2.37
N LEU A 178 -1.84 -10.72 2.13
CA LEU A 178 -0.94 -9.60 1.82
C LEU A 178 -1.33 -8.91 0.51
N SER A 179 -1.76 -9.67 -0.49
CA SER A 179 -2.22 -9.15 -1.78
C SER A 179 -3.52 -8.34 -1.64
N HIS A 180 -4.48 -8.84 -0.87
CA HIS A 180 -5.70 -8.12 -0.53
C HIS A 180 -5.39 -6.79 0.17
N LEU A 181 -4.51 -6.79 1.18
CA LEU A 181 -4.11 -5.56 1.87
C LEU A 181 -3.38 -4.59 0.93
N TYR A 182 -2.46 -5.09 0.10
CA TYR A 182 -1.69 -4.28 -0.84
C TYR A 182 -2.60 -3.49 -1.79
N VAL A 183 -3.63 -4.14 -2.35
CA VAL A 183 -4.57 -3.53 -3.31
C VAL A 183 -5.64 -2.68 -2.61
N LEU A 184 -6.25 -3.17 -1.53
CA LEU A 184 -7.45 -2.57 -0.96
C LEU A 184 -7.16 -1.37 -0.04
N ILE A 185 -6.00 -1.31 0.62
CA ILE A 185 -5.66 -0.16 1.48
C ILE A 185 -5.64 1.16 0.69
N PRO A 186 -4.97 1.27 -0.48
CA PRO A 186 -5.01 2.47 -1.31
C PRO A 186 -6.42 2.81 -1.83
N VAL A 187 -7.28 1.80 -2.04
CA VAL A 187 -8.66 1.97 -2.50
C VAL A 187 -9.53 2.62 -1.42
N LEU A 188 -9.32 2.26 -0.15
CA LEU A 188 -10.05 2.83 0.98
C LEU A 188 -9.61 4.27 1.28
N ASP A 189 -8.31 4.54 1.18
CA ASP A 189 -7.73 5.88 1.36
C ASP A 189 -8.18 6.86 0.27
N ASP A 190 -8.24 6.40 -1.00
CA ASP A 190 -8.60 7.22 -2.18
C ASP A 190 -7.71 8.47 -2.30
N ASP A 191 -6.44 8.36 -1.88
CA ASP A 191 -5.44 9.44 -1.84
C ASP A 191 -4.00 8.93 -1.98
N LYS A 192 -3.65 8.46 -3.18
CA LYS A 192 -2.26 8.07 -3.47
C LYS A 192 -1.35 9.32 -3.56
N HIS A 193 -0.19 9.31 -2.90
CA HIS A 193 0.73 10.47 -2.86
C HIS A 193 1.66 10.62 -4.06
N TYR A 194 1.60 9.68 -5.01
CA TYR A 194 2.44 9.63 -6.21
C TYR A 194 1.57 9.63 -7.48
N TRP A 195 2.20 9.91 -8.61
CA TRP A 195 1.51 9.90 -9.91
C TRP A 195 1.25 8.45 -10.35
N VAL A 196 0.04 8.16 -10.83
CA VAL A 196 -0.36 6.81 -11.26
C VAL A 196 -0.22 6.73 -12.78
N GLY A 197 0.65 5.84 -13.25
CA GLY A 197 0.89 5.57 -14.67
C GLY A 197 0.34 4.22 -15.15
N ASP A 198 0.76 3.81 -16.35
CA ASP A 198 0.37 2.51 -16.93
C ASP A 198 0.96 1.33 -16.13
N ASP A 199 2.07 1.51 -15.43
CA ASP A 199 2.71 0.53 -14.53
C ASP A 199 1.82 0.13 -13.35
N GLU A 200 0.95 1.03 -12.88
CA GLU A 200 0.00 0.74 -11.81
C GLU A 200 -1.11 -0.24 -12.25
N ILE A 201 -1.38 -0.35 -13.55
CA ILE A 201 -2.28 -1.38 -14.07
C ILE A 201 -1.65 -2.75 -13.87
N GLU A 202 -0.39 -2.93 -14.27
CA GLU A 202 0.32 -4.20 -14.15
C GLU A 202 0.43 -4.64 -12.68
N LYS A 203 0.74 -3.70 -11.77
CA LYS A 203 0.72 -3.96 -10.32
C LYS A 203 -0.66 -4.39 -9.83
N LEU A 204 -1.72 -3.71 -10.26
CA LEU A 204 -3.09 -4.05 -9.89
C LEU A 204 -3.47 -5.46 -10.38
N LEU A 205 -3.10 -5.81 -11.61
CA LEU A 205 -3.41 -7.12 -12.19
C LEU A 205 -2.61 -8.23 -11.51
N HIS A 206 -1.31 -8.01 -11.29
CA HIS A 206 -0.44 -8.97 -10.62
C HIS A 206 -0.92 -9.27 -9.19
N HIS A 207 -1.19 -8.24 -8.40
CA HIS A 207 -1.68 -8.43 -7.02
C HIS A 207 -3.19 -8.72 -6.94
N GLY A 208 -3.93 -8.46 -8.02
CA GLY A 208 -5.33 -8.81 -8.18
C GLY A 208 -5.55 -10.23 -8.69
N GLU A 209 -4.49 -10.92 -9.10
CA GLU A 209 -4.59 -12.25 -9.72
C GLU A 209 -5.29 -13.24 -8.80
N GLY A 210 -6.19 -14.05 -9.39
CA GLY A 210 -6.94 -15.09 -8.66
C GLY A 210 -8.15 -14.62 -7.87
N TRP A 211 -8.29 -13.32 -7.56
CA TRP A 211 -9.42 -12.83 -6.75
C TRP A 211 -10.13 -11.59 -7.33
N LEU A 212 -9.42 -10.65 -7.93
CA LEU A 212 -9.98 -9.36 -8.34
C LEU A 212 -10.99 -9.52 -9.48
N ASN A 213 -10.76 -10.46 -10.40
CA ASN A 213 -11.70 -10.76 -11.50
C ASN A 213 -13.08 -11.19 -11.00
N ALA A 214 -13.11 -11.94 -9.90
CA ALA A 214 -14.31 -12.47 -9.27
C ALA A 214 -14.93 -11.51 -8.23
N HIS A 215 -14.23 -10.42 -7.87
CA HIS A 215 -14.70 -9.49 -6.85
C HIS A 215 -15.90 -8.68 -7.37
N PRO A 216 -17.04 -8.61 -6.64
CA PRO A 216 -18.23 -7.91 -7.12
C PRO A 216 -18.00 -6.40 -7.32
N ALA A 217 -17.09 -5.81 -6.55
CA ALA A 217 -16.70 -4.42 -6.66
C ALA A 217 -15.45 -4.16 -7.53
N ARG A 218 -15.06 -5.08 -8.43
CA ARG A 218 -13.82 -4.99 -9.23
C ARG A 218 -13.66 -3.67 -9.99
N GLU A 219 -14.73 -3.14 -10.56
CA GLU A 219 -14.71 -1.86 -11.29
C GLU A 219 -14.40 -0.69 -10.35
N GLN A 220 -15.02 -0.69 -9.17
CA GLN A 220 -14.81 0.35 -8.16
C GLN A 220 -13.41 0.28 -7.54
N ILE A 221 -12.89 -0.94 -7.34
CA ILE A 221 -11.51 -1.19 -6.92
C ILE A 221 -10.55 -0.63 -7.97
N ALA A 222 -10.69 -1.01 -9.24
CA ALA A 222 -9.84 -0.53 -10.31
C ALA A 222 -9.89 1.00 -10.46
N ASP A 223 -11.09 1.59 -10.38
CA ASP A 223 -11.28 3.03 -10.52
C ASP A 223 -10.54 3.80 -9.42
N ARG A 224 -10.73 3.43 -8.15
CA ARG A 224 -10.06 4.10 -7.02
C ARG A 224 -8.56 3.82 -6.98
N TYR A 225 -8.17 2.58 -7.23
CA TYR A 225 -6.75 2.19 -7.27
C TYR A 225 -5.99 3.03 -8.32
N LEU A 226 -6.63 3.33 -9.46
CA LEU A 226 -6.04 4.09 -10.55
C LEU A 226 -6.37 5.60 -10.49
N LYS A 227 -6.66 6.15 -9.30
CA LYS A 227 -6.98 7.57 -9.08
C LYS A 227 -8.10 8.10 -9.98
N ARG A 228 -9.09 7.27 -10.31
CA ARG A 228 -10.24 7.57 -11.16
C ARG A 228 -9.84 8.02 -12.57
N GLN A 229 -8.67 7.61 -13.03
CA GLN A 229 -8.20 7.86 -14.39
C GLN A 229 -8.95 6.95 -15.37
N ARG A 230 -10.08 7.45 -15.89
CA ARG A 230 -10.99 6.69 -16.77
C ARG A 230 -10.31 5.87 -17.87
N ARG A 231 -9.22 6.37 -18.45
CA ARG A 231 -8.43 5.65 -19.45
C ARG A 231 -7.82 4.38 -18.85
N LEU A 232 -7.10 4.52 -17.74
CA LEU A 232 -6.45 3.40 -17.03
C LEU A 232 -7.49 2.44 -16.48
N THR A 233 -8.55 2.94 -15.85
CA THR A 233 -9.64 2.12 -15.32
C THR A 233 -10.24 1.23 -16.39
N ARG A 234 -10.55 1.79 -17.57
CA ARG A 234 -11.15 1.04 -18.68
C ARG A 234 -10.20 -0.06 -19.19
N LEU A 235 -8.91 0.24 -19.31
CA LEU A 235 -7.91 -0.75 -19.74
C LEU A 235 -7.77 -1.88 -18.73
N ALA A 236 -7.66 -1.54 -17.43
CA ALA A 236 -7.57 -2.53 -16.37
C ALA A 236 -8.82 -3.43 -16.31
N VAL A 237 -10.03 -2.85 -16.37
CA VAL A 237 -11.29 -3.62 -16.35
C VAL A 237 -11.42 -4.51 -17.60
N ALA A 238 -10.99 -4.05 -18.77
CA ALA A 238 -10.97 -4.88 -19.97
C ALA A 238 -10.01 -6.07 -19.80
N GLN A 239 -8.80 -5.86 -19.28
CA GLN A 239 -7.84 -6.93 -19.03
C GLN A 239 -8.31 -7.91 -17.95
N LEU A 240 -8.96 -7.43 -16.88
CA LEU A 240 -9.60 -8.30 -15.87
C LEU A 240 -10.73 -9.16 -16.46
N ALA A 241 -11.41 -8.69 -17.52
CA ALA A 241 -12.44 -9.45 -18.21
C ALA A 241 -11.87 -10.46 -19.22
N GLU A 242 -10.68 -10.21 -19.76
CA GLU A 242 -9.98 -11.07 -20.71
C GLU A 242 -9.08 -12.11 -20.04
N ALA A 243 -8.64 -11.86 -18.80
CA ALA A 243 -7.79 -12.74 -18.02
C ALA A 243 -8.53 -13.98 -17.47
N ASP A 244 -8.99 -14.84 -18.38
CA ASP A 244 -9.04 -16.28 -18.18
C ASP A 244 -7.78 -16.85 -18.87
N ASN A 245 -6.73 -17.09 -18.07
CA ASN A 245 -5.54 -17.90 -18.40
C ASN A 245 -4.39 -17.20 -19.17
N THR A 246 -3.33 -16.74 -18.48
CA THR A 246 -1.97 -16.64 -19.06
C THR A 246 -0.86 -16.67 -17.98
N ASP A 247 0.12 -17.57 -18.15
CA ASP A 247 1.33 -17.74 -17.33
C ASP A 247 2.33 -16.57 -17.46
N LEU A 248 2.85 -16.05 -16.33
CA LEU A 248 3.68 -14.84 -16.28
C LEU A 248 5.01 -14.98 -15.47
N GLU A 249 5.82 -16.00 -15.75
CA GLU A 249 7.15 -16.14 -15.11
C GLU A 249 8.29 -15.26 -15.70
N LYS A 250 7.99 -14.23 -16.51
CA LYS A 250 9.04 -13.44 -17.21
C LYS A 250 9.12 -11.94 -16.88
N LEU A 251 8.25 -11.41 -16.02
CA LEU A 251 8.20 -9.97 -15.71
C LEU A 251 8.99 -9.54 -14.46
N GLU A 252 9.43 -10.48 -13.61
CA GLU A 252 10.00 -10.19 -12.28
C GLU A 252 11.33 -9.39 -12.26
N VAL A 253 12.05 -9.29 -13.38
CA VAL A 253 13.41 -8.69 -13.42
C VAL A 253 13.43 -7.28 -14.05
N SER A 254 12.48 -6.95 -14.94
CA SER A 254 12.48 -5.67 -15.67
C SER A 254 11.87 -4.50 -14.88
N HIS A 255 10.92 -4.76 -13.98
CA HIS A 255 10.24 -3.70 -13.20
C HIS A 255 11.12 -3.09 -12.09
N GLN A 256 12.20 -3.79 -11.70
CA GLN A 256 13.06 -3.43 -10.55
C GLN A 256 13.87 -2.15 -10.77
N GLN A 257 14.19 -1.79 -12.02
CA GLN A 257 14.91 -0.54 -12.32
C GLN A 257 13.96 0.64 -12.55
N GLU A 258 12.68 0.38 -12.82
CA GLU A 258 11.71 1.44 -13.00
C GLU A 258 11.12 1.92 -11.67
N GLU A 259 11.11 1.10 -10.62
CA GLU A 259 10.61 1.48 -9.29
C GLU A 259 11.47 2.54 -8.57
N GLU A 260 12.80 2.55 -8.75
CA GLU A 260 13.66 3.65 -8.25
C GLU A 260 13.70 4.86 -9.20
N VAL A 261 13.43 4.65 -10.49
CA VAL A 261 13.53 5.70 -11.52
C VAL A 261 12.21 6.46 -11.71
N LEU A 262 11.04 5.81 -11.59
CA LEU A 262 9.71 6.43 -11.72
C LEU A 262 9.36 7.33 -10.53
N GLU A 263 9.89 7.08 -9.33
CA GLU A 263 9.79 8.04 -8.22
C GLU A 263 10.57 9.34 -8.49
N GLN A 264 11.44 9.34 -9.51
CA GLN A 264 12.17 10.50 -10.02
C GLN A 264 11.79 10.90 -11.45
N ARG A 265 10.76 10.33 -12.09
CA ARG A 265 10.43 10.70 -13.49
C ARG A 265 9.75 12.07 -13.55
N ILE A 266 10.63 13.07 -13.51
CA ILE A 266 10.67 14.41 -14.05
C ILE A 266 9.30 15.06 -14.14
N SER A 267 9.05 15.99 -13.22
CA SER A 267 7.89 16.85 -13.34
C SER A 267 7.96 17.59 -14.68
N LEU A 268 6.85 17.70 -15.40
CA LEU A 268 6.74 18.57 -16.59
C LEU A 268 7.26 19.99 -16.32
N ASN A 269 7.25 20.40 -15.05
CA ASN A 269 7.81 21.66 -14.60
C ASN A 269 9.35 21.70 -14.65
N GLU A 270 10.04 20.61 -14.28
CA GLU A 270 11.49 20.48 -14.42
C GLU A 270 11.92 20.43 -15.88
N GLN A 271 11.19 19.68 -16.73
CA GLN A 271 11.42 19.71 -18.19
C GLN A 271 11.23 21.11 -18.78
N ARG A 272 10.22 21.85 -18.31
CA ARG A 272 10.01 23.25 -18.74
C ARG A 272 11.12 24.16 -18.25
N LEU A 273 11.58 24.00 -17.01
CA LEU A 273 12.69 24.77 -16.45
C LEU A 273 14.00 24.48 -17.18
N GLU A 274 14.31 23.22 -17.49
CA GLU A 274 15.48 22.84 -18.28
C GLU A 274 15.40 23.41 -19.70
N ALA A 275 14.25 23.31 -20.38
CA ALA A 275 14.05 23.90 -21.69
C ALA A 275 14.24 25.42 -21.67
N VAL A 276 13.74 26.11 -20.64
CA VAL A 276 13.97 27.55 -20.46
C VAL A 276 15.44 27.85 -20.22
N VAL A 277 16.14 27.05 -19.41
CA VAL A 277 17.58 27.20 -19.15
C VAL A 277 18.41 26.98 -20.41
N GLU A 278 18.06 26.00 -21.24
CA GLU A 278 18.73 25.76 -22.53
C GLU A 278 18.56 26.94 -23.49
N VAL A 279 17.34 27.49 -23.57
CA VAL A 279 17.07 28.69 -24.39
C VAL A 279 17.86 29.89 -23.88
N LEU A 280 17.89 30.13 -22.56
CA LEU A 280 18.66 31.24 -21.96
C LEU A 280 20.18 31.11 -22.23
N LYS A 281 20.72 29.88 -22.17
CA LYS A 281 22.12 29.60 -22.52
C LYS A 281 22.39 29.82 -24.00
N ALA A 282 21.48 29.40 -24.88
CA ALA A 282 21.59 29.61 -26.33
C ALA A 282 21.53 31.10 -26.70
N CYS A 283 20.73 31.88 -25.97
CA CYS A 283 20.66 33.34 -26.12
C CYS A 283 21.84 34.09 -25.47
N GLY A 284 22.69 33.40 -24.71
CA GLY A 284 23.85 34.00 -24.04
C GLY A 284 23.48 34.99 -22.93
N ALA A 285 22.29 34.87 -22.34
CA ALA A 285 21.80 35.80 -21.32
C ALA A 285 22.70 35.74 -20.07
N GLN A 286 23.23 36.90 -19.65
CA GLN A 286 24.14 37.00 -18.50
C GLN A 286 23.50 37.67 -17.28
N ARG A 287 22.35 38.34 -17.46
CA ARG A 287 21.62 39.06 -16.40
C ARG A 287 20.12 38.88 -16.59
N VAL A 288 19.37 39.03 -15.49
CA VAL A 288 17.92 38.79 -15.43
C VAL A 288 17.07 39.76 -16.27
N VAL A 289 17.69 40.83 -16.81
CA VAL A 289 17.01 41.90 -17.56
C VAL A 289 17.31 41.83 -19.07
N ASP A 290 18.20 40.92 -19.51
CA ASP A 290 18.52 40.68 -20.92
C ASP A 290 17.54 39.66 -21.53
#